data_AF-K3WLQ0-F1
#
_entry.id   AF-K3WLQ0-F1
#
_cell.length_a   1.000
_cell.length_b   1.000
_cell.length_c   1.000
_cell.angle_alpha   90.00
_cell.angle_beta   90.00
_cell.angle_gamma   90.00
#
_symmetry.space_group_name_H-M   'P 1'
#
loop_
_entity.id
_entity.type
_entity.pdbx_description
1 polymer ?
#
loop_
_entity_poly.entity_id
_entity_poly.type
_entity_poly.pdbx_seq_one_letter_code
_entity_poly.pdbx_strand_id
1 'polypeptide(L)'
;MPQTLTLDHVSPATRLLEKRRQMFEVQEALDAQKEEFARREDAFHRREEGLRKKDLELQESLIKFNKFLQENESKRNRAVKRANDEIKQRLTKEQEVAKLKEHLEQLMVESEKLGNEVKKNMKYTRYLEVVQETVPEDYPEVADLVNRYHTLKETNRDLRQNQVLHEEENEIKRLEFASFQKERANEILNFNNKIASLQRELETQELQTIRLQHEADASLRMTTQKTLALGQIVMAIGNLLQRCTSGIHGQILKHMEGSNNAAVTASGESSSAASGSDAALLSSSNVNSNISEADVIQHGLKAMTDLEVVAAYMVDFTAIVQGRIDTQRAQKRSSNQSVPVPSQGHSVAAPSGNPAESSNNNK
;
A
#
# COMPACT_ATOMS: atom_id res chain seq x y z
N MET A 1 -82.55 -32.69 -145.12
CA MET A 1 -82.20 -32.77 -146.55
C MET A 1 -83.35 -32.21 -147.37
N PRO A 2 -83.19 -31.12 -148.13
CA PRO A 2 -84.18 -30.73 -149.13
C PRO A 2 -84.23 -31.81 -150.23
N GLN A 3 -85.43 -32.19 -150.65
CA GLN A 3 -85.63 -33.35 -151.53
C GLN A 3 -85.59 -32.91 -153.00
N THR A 4 -84.61 -33.40 -153.75
CA THR A 4 -84.31 -32.93 -155.11
C THR A 4 -85.32 -33.44 -156.14
N LEU A 5 -86.40 -32.69 -156.35
CA LEU A 5 -87.37 -32.91 -157.41
C LEU A 5 -86.77 -32.52 -158.78
N THR A 6 -86.28 -33.51 -159.53
CA THR A 6 -85.74 -33.34 -160.88
C THR A 6 -86.87 -33.25 -161.92
N LEU A 7 -87.37 -32.03 -162.12
CA LEU A 7 -88.37 -31.70 -163.14
C LEU A 7 -87.69 -31.42 -164.49
N ASP A 8 -87.56 -32.46 -165.34
CA ASP A 8 -86.87 -32.38 -166.63
C ASP A 8 -87.73 -31.97 -167.84
N HIS A 9 -89.03 -31.73 -167.65
CA HIS A 9 -89.98 -31.38 -168.72
C HIS A 9 -90.73 -30.08 -168.43
N VAL A 10 -89.99 -28.99 -168.18
CA VAL A 10 -90.54 -27.64 -167.98
C VAL A 10 -89.65 -26.57 -168.64
N SER A 11 -90.27 -25.43 -168.97
CA SER A 11 -89.65 -24.32 -169.70
C SER A 11 -88.37 -23.79 -169.02
N PRO A 12 -87.38 -23.28 -169.78
CA PRO A 12 -86.16 -22.67 -169.21
C PRO A 12 -86.43 -21.58 -168.16
N ALA A 13 -87.52 -20.82 -168.32
CA ALA A 13 -87.96 -19.83 -167.33
C ALA A 13 -88.31 -20.48 -165.98
N THR A 14 -89.00 -21.63 -166.00
CA THR A 14 -89.36 -22.40 -164.80
C THR A 14 -88.12 -22.98 -164.11
N ARG A 15 -87.14 -23.46 -164.87
CA ARG A 15 -85.86 -23.97 -164.33
C ARG A 15 -85.02 -22.85 -163.67
N LEU A 16 -85.07 -21.62 -164.21
CA LEU A 16 -84.46 -20.45 -163.58
C LEU A 16 -85.18 -20.04 -162.27
N LEU A 17 -86.52 -20.10 -162.26
CA LEU A 17 -87.31 -19.87 -161.05
C LEU A 17 -86.99 -20.91 -159.96
N GLU A 18 -86.90 -22.19 -160.31
CA GLU A 18 -86.55 -23.25 -159.35
C GLU A 18 -85.12 -23.09 -158.81
N LYS A 19 -84.16 -22.65 -159.63
CA LYS A 19 -82.80 -22.33 -159.14
C LYS A 19 -82.74 -21.07 -158.28
N ARG A 20 -83.58 -20.05 -158.54
CA ARG A 20 -83.74 -18.91 -157.64
C ARG A 20 -84.37 -19.33 -156.32
N ARG A 21 -85.40 -20.18 -156.35
CA ARG A 21 -86.02 -20.79 -155.16
C ARG A 21 -84.98 -21.53 -154.31
N GLN A 22 -84.18 -22.42 -154.92
CA GLN A 22 -83.11 -23.14 -154.20
C GLN A 22 -82.04 -22.20 -153.61
N MET A 23 -81.70 -21.10 -154.30
CA MET A 23 -80.83 -20.06 -153.75
C MET A 23 -81.47 -19.35 -152.55
N PHE A 24 -82.76 -19.04 -152.60
CA PHE A 24 -83.50 -18.46 -151.48
C PHE A 24 -83.62 -19.43 -150.30
N GLU A 25 -83.96 -20.70 -150.53
CA GLU A 25 -84.04 -21.73 -149.46
C GLU A 25 -82.67 -21.93 -148.77
N VAL A 26 -81.56 -21.89 -149.51
CA VAL A 26 -80.20 -21.97 -148.94
C VAL A 26 -79.79 -20.68 -148.23
N GLN A 27 -80.16 -19.51 -148.76
CA GLN A 27 -79.88 -18.22 -148.11
C GLN A 27 -80.68 -18.07 -146.81
N GLU A 28 -81.97 -18.43 -146.82
CA GLU A 28 -82.86 -18.47 -145.65
C GLU A 28 -82.32 -19.44 -144.60
N ALA A 29 -81.90 -20.65 -144.99
CA ALA A 29 -81.27 -21.60 -144.07
C ALA A 29 -79.94 -21.07 -143.49
N LEU A 30 -79.11 -20.39 -144.30
CA LEU A 30 -77.86 -19.78 -143.84
C LEU A 30 -78.09 -18.60 -142.90
N ASP A 31 -79.06 -17.74 -143.18
CA ASP A 31 -79.38 -16.59 -142.34
C ASP A 31 -80.10 -17.00 -141.06
N ALA A 32 -80.98 -18.02 -141.09
CA ALA A 32 -81.50 -18.67 -139.90
C ALA A 32 -80.40 -19.32 -139.06
N GLN A 33 -79.39 -19.93 -139.69
CA GLN A 33 -78.24 -20.50 -138.97
C GLN A 33 -77.36 -19.39 -138.34
N LYS A 34 -77.11 -18.29 -139.04
CA LYS A 34 -76.43 -17.11 -138.47
C LYS A 34 -77.20 -16.54 -137.27
N GLU A 35 -78.52 -16.41 -137.39
CA GLU A 35 -79.36 -15.92 -136.30
C GLU A 35 -79.32 -16.89 -135.11
N GLU A 36 -79.33 -18.21 -135.34
CA GLU A 36 -79.19 -19.20 -134.27
C GLU A 36 -77.81 -19.16 -133.60
N PHE A 37 -76.72 -18.94 -134.37
CA PHE A 37 -75.39 -18.70 -133.82
C PHE A 37 -75.34 -17.41 -132.99
N ALA A 38 -75.88 -16.30 -133.49
CA ALA A 38 -75.94 -15.02 -132.75
C ALA A 38 -76.76 -15.15 -131.46
N ARG A 39 -77.93 -15.81 -131.49
CA ARG A 39 -78.71 -16.13 -130.27
C ARG A 39 -77.93 -16.99 -129.27
N ARG A 40 -77.08 -17.91 -129.75
CA ARG A 40 -76.22 -18.75 -128.89
C ARG A 40 -75.03 -17.96 -128.32
N GLU A 41 -74.41 -17.08 -129.10
CA GLU A 41 -73.34 -16.17 -128.69
C GLU A 41 -73.82 -15.18 -127.61
N ASP A 42 -74.98 -14.54 -127.83
CA ASP A 42 -75.70 -13.74 -126.84
C ASP A 42 -75.93 -14.51 -125.53
N ALA A 43 -76.37 -15.78 -125.62
CA ALA A 43 -76.61 -16.61 -124.45
C ALA A 43 -75.32 -16.99 -123.71
N PHE A 44 -74.19 -17.15 -124.42
CA PHE A 44 -72.88 -17.37 -123.80
C PHE A 44 -72.34 -16.10 -123.13
N HIS A 45 -72.40 -14.93 -123.78
CA HIS A 45 -71.97 -13.67 -123.17
C HIS A 45 -72.78 -13.32 -121.92
N ARG A 46 -74.12 -13.41 -121.96
CA ARG A 46 -74.98 -13.21 -120.77
C ARG A 46 -74.65 -14.19 -119.64
N ARG A 47 -74.22 -15.42 -119.97
CA ARG A 47 -73.76 -16.42 -118.98
C ARG A 47 -72.38 -16.10 -118.43
N GLU A 48 -71.46 -15.60 -119.25
CA GLU A 48 -70.12 -15.16 -118.85
C GLU A 48 -70.19 -13.94 -117.92
N GLU A 49 -70.94 -12.90 -118.31
CA GLU A 49 -71.21 -11.73 -117.48
C GLU A 49 -71.87 -12.13 -116.15
N GLY A 50 -72.87 -13.02 -116.21
CA GLY A 50 -73.55 -13.55 -115.02
C GLY A 50 -72.67 -14.42 -114.12
N LEU A 51 -71.57 -14.99 -114.65
CA LEU A 51 -70.58 -15.73 -113.87
C LEU A 51 -69.52 -14.80 -113.27
N ARG A 52 -69.02 -13.84 -114.07
CA ARG A 52 -68.08 -12.79 -113.66
C ARG A 52 -68.66 -11.91 -112.55
N LYS A 53 -69.95 -11.59 -112.62
CA LYS A 53 -70.67 -10.86 -111.56
C LYS A 53 -70.69 -11.66 -110.25
N LYS A 54 -70.98 -12.96 -110.31
CA LYS A 54 -70.99 -13.83 -109.12
C LYS A 54 -69.60 -13.99 -108.51
N ASP A 55 -68.56 -14.06 -109.34
CA ASP A 55 -67.17 -14.07 -108.85
C ASP A 55 -66.81 -12.77 -108.12
N LEU A 56 -67.17 -11.61 -108.69
CA LEU A 56 -67.01 -10.31 -108.02
C LEU A 56 -67.77 -10.24 -106.69
N GLU A 57 -69.03 -10.68 -106.66
CA GLU A 57 -69.86 -10.75 -105.44
C GLU A 57 -69.23 -11.67 -104.37
N LEU A 58 -68.66 -12.81 -104.78
CA LEU A 58 -67.93 -13.72 -103.90
C LEU A 58 -66.64 -13.10 -103.37
N GLN A 59 -65.81 -12.50 -104.22
CA GLN A 59 -64.59 -11.78 -103.80
C GLN A 59 -64.92 -10.66 -102.80
N GLU A 60 -65.94 -9.83 -103.09
CA GLU A 60 -66.43 -8.82 -102.16
C GLU A 60 -66.88 -9.41 -100.82
N SER A 61 -67.63 -10.53 -100.84
CA SER A 61 -68.09 -11.20 -99.62
C SER A 61 -66.92 -11.73 -98.78
N LEU A 62 -65.87 -12.26 -99.42
CA LEU A 62 -64.68 -12.77 -98.76
C LEU A 62 -63.88 -11.62 -98.10
N ILE A 63 -63.74 -10.48 -98.78
CA ILE A 63 -63.12 -9.28 -98.22
C ILE A 63 -63.91 -8.77 -97.00
N LYS A 64 -65.25 -8.69 -97.12
CA LYS A 64 -66.15 -8.28 -96.04
C LYS A 64 -66.07 -9.24 -94.84
N PHE A 65 -66.02 -10.55 -95.09
CA PHE A 65 -65.89 -11.58 -94.06
C PHE A 65 -64.51 -11.58 -93.38
N ASN A 66 -63.43 -11.43 -94.14
CA ASN A 66 -62.08 -11.33 -93.58
C ASN A 66 -61.95 -10.08 -92.68
N LYS A 67 -62.46 -8.93 -93.13
CA LYS A 67 -62.56 -7.72 -92.29
C LYS A 67 -63.39 -7.96 -91.03
N PHE A 68 -64.53 -8.64 -91.13
CA PHE A 68 -65.36 -8.98 -89.97
C PHE A 68 -64.61 -9.87 -88.96
N LEU A 69 -63.86 -10.88 -89.42
CA LEU A 69 -63.02 -11.72 -88.56
C LEU A 69 -61.93 -10.91 -87.87
N GLN A 70 -61.18 -10.07 -88.60
CA GLN A 70 -60.16 -9.18 -88.02
C GLN A 70 -60.77 -8.23 -86.97
N GLU A 71 -61.91 -7.62 -87.27
CA GLU A 71 -62.62 -6.76 -86.32
C GLU A 71 -63.11 -7.52 -85.08
N ASN A 72 -63.63 -8.74 -85.25
CA ASN A 72 -64.12 -9.57 -84.16
C ASN A 72 -62.96 -10.01 -83.25
N GLU A 73 -61.85 -10.49 -83.82
CA GLU A 73 -60.63 -10.80 -83.09
C GLU A 73 -60.06 -9.56 -82.38
N SER A 74 -60.05 -8.40 -83.03
CA SER A 74 -59.65 -7.13 -82.43
C SER A 74 -60.55 -6.74 -81.24
N LYS A 75 -61.86 -7.01 -81.32
CA LYS A 75 -62.82 -6.84 -80.20
C LYS A 75 -62.57 -7.86 -79.08
N ARG A 76 -62.38 -9.15 -79.42
CA ARG A 76 -62.02 -10.25 -78.50
C ARG A 76 -60.75 -9.96 -77.72
N ASN A 77 -59.67 -9.60 -78.41
CA ASN A 77 -58.37 -9.31 -77.79
C ASN A 77 -58.43 -8.05 -76.90
N ARG A 78 -59.21 -7.02 -77.25
CA ARG A 78 -59.48 -5.88 -76.36
C ARG A 78 -60.25 -6.29 -75.10
N ALA A 79 -61.27 -7.15 -75.22
CA ALA A 79 -62.04 -7.63 -74.07
C ALA A 79 -61.19 -8.49 -73.13
N VAL A 80 -60.44 -9.45 -73.67
CA VAL A 80 -59.51 -10.30 -72.90
C VAL A 80 -58.42 -9.45 -72.22
N LYS A 81 -57.87 -8.44 -72.90
CA LYS A 81 -56.88 -7.54 -72.27
C LYS A 81 -57.48 -6.78 -71.09
N ARG A 82 -58.68 -6.18 -71.24
CA ARG A 82 -59.36 -5.46 -70.16
C ARG A 82 -59.62 -6.38 -68.96
N ALA A 83 -60.20 -7.55 -69.18
CA ALA A 83 -60.43 -8.53 -68.12
C ALA A 83 -59.13 -8.92 -67.38
N ASN A 84 -58.03 -9.15 -68.11
CA ASN A 84 -56.73 -9.45 -67.51
C ASN A 84 -56.15 -8.28 -66.71
N ASP A 85 -56.30 -7.04 -67.19
CA ASP A 85 -55.80 -5.85 -66.51
C ASP A 85 -56.68 -5.46 -65.29
N GLU A 86 -57.99 -5.73 -65.35
CA GLU A 86 -58.93 -5.64 -64.22
C GLU A 86 -58.63 -6.70 -63.15
N ILE A 87 -58.37 -7.96 -63.54
CA ILE A 87 -57.97 -9.04 -62.61
C ILE A 87 -56.67 -8.68 -61.88
N LYS A 88 -55.66 -8.12 -62.58
CA LYS A 88 -54.43 -7.64 -61.94
C LYS A 88 -54.71 -6.52 -60.93
N GLN A 89 -55.51 -5.52 -61.30
CA GLN A 89 -55.88 -4.42 -60.39
C GLN A 89 -56.69 -4.90 -59.18
N ARG A 90 -57.49 -5.96 -59.33
CA ARG A 90 -58.20 -6.59 -58.22
C ARG A 90 -57.21 -7.28 -57.28
N LEU A 91 -56.28 -8.07 -57.82
CA LEU A 91 -55.26 -8.78 -57.04
C LEU A 91 -54.32 -7.84 -56.26
N THR A 92 -53.89 -6.71 -56.84
CA THR A 92 -53.05 -5.74 -56.09
C THR A 92 -53.83 -5.11 -54.94
N LYS A 93 -55.09 -4.71 -55.18
CA LYS A 93 -55.97 -4.17 -54.13
C LYS A 93 -56.32 -5.20 -53.06
N GLU A 94 -56.50 -6.46 -53.42
CA GLU A 94 -56.69 -7.57 -52.47
C GLU A 94 -55.47 -7.73 -51.54
N GLN A 95 -54.25 -7.61 -52.09
CA GLN A 95 -53.00 -7.64 -51.29
C GLN A 95 -52.82 -6.38 -50.43
N GLU A 96 -53.17 -5.20 -50.93
CA GLU A 96 -53.15 -3.94 -50.16
C GLU A 96 -54.13 -4.00 -48.99
N VAL A 97 -55.36 -4.46 -49.22
CA VAL A 97 -56.39 -4.65 -48.18
C VAL A 97 -55.97 -5.70 -47.14
N ALA A 98 -55.28 -6.77 -47.56
CA ALA A 98 -54.75 -7.77 -46.62
C ALA A 98 -53.70 -7.15 -45.67
N LYS A 99 -52.71 -6.43 -46.22
CA LYS A 99 -51.67 -5.74 -45.43
C LYS A 99 -52.24 -4.68 -44.49
N LEU A 100 -53.21 -3.88 -44.97
CA LEU A 100 -53.86 -2.86 -44.15
C LEU A 100 -54.69 -3.46 -43.01
N LYS A 101 -55.33 -4.61 -43.22
CA LYS A 101 -56.01 -5.36 -42.14
C LYS A 101 -55.03 -5.91 -41.11
N GLU A 102 -53.92 -6.50 -41.54
CA GLU A 102 -52.88 -6.99 -40.64
C GLU A 102 -52.30 -5.87 -39.77
N HIS A 103 -52.00 -4.71 -40.36
CA HIS A 103 -51.49 -3.56 -39.63
C HIS A 103 -52.54 -2.95 -38.67
N LEU A 104 -53.82 -2.94 -39.05
CA LEU A 104 -54.91 -2.51 -38.19
C LEU A 104 -55.07 -3.42 -36.97
N GLU A 105 -54.96 -4.75 -37.15
CA GLU A 105 -55.00 -5.72 -36.05
C GLU A 105 -53.83 -5.51 -35.08
N GLN A 106 -52.60 -5.33 -35.61
CA GLN A 106 -51.42 -5.01 -34.81
C GLN A 106 -51.63 -3.73 -33.97
N LEU A 107 -52.14 -2.66 -34.58
CA LEU A 107 -52.47 -1.40 -33.90
C LEU A 107 -53.58 -1.55 -32.85
N MET A 108 -54.57 -2.41 -33.08
CA MET A 108 -55.62 -2.70 -32.09
C MET A 108 -55.06 -3.45 -30.88
N VAL A 109 -54.21 -4.47 -31.09
CA VAL A 109 -53.55 -5.20 -30.00
C VAL A 109 -52.59 -4.29 -29.20
N GLU A 110 -51.85 -3.41 -29.87
CA GLU A 110 -51.00 -2.42 -29.18
C GLU A 110 -51.85 -1.41 -28.39
N SER A 111 -52.94 -0.89 -28.98
CA SER A 111 -53.86 0.03 -28.30
C SER A 111 -54.51 -0.62 -27.07
N GLU A 112 -54.92 -1.89 -27.15
CA GLU A 112 -55.47 -2.61 -26.00
C GLU A 112 -54.40 -2.84 -24.91
N LYS A 113 -53.18 -3.22 -25.30
CA LYS A 113 -52.04 -3.37 -24.38
C LYS A 113 -51.77 -2.06 -23.63
N LEU A 114 -51.62 -0.94 -24.33
CA LEU A 114 -51.40 0.38 -23.73
C LEU A 114 -52.57 0.78 -22.85
N GLY A 115 -53.82 0.58 -23.30
CA GLY A 115 -55.02 0.84 -22.49
C GLY A 115 -55.06 0.01 -21.21
N ASN A 116 -54.59 -1.24 -21.25
CA ASN A 116 -54.49 -2.11 -20.08
C ASN A 116 -53.31 -1.76 -19.16
N GLU A 117 -52.21 -1.21 -19.68
CA GLU A 117 -51.11 -0.64 -18.88
C GLU A 117 -51.54 0.67 -18.19
N VAL A 118 -52.26 1.56 -18.89
CA VAL A 118 -52.88 2.76 -18.30
C VAL A 118 -53.81 2.35 -17.15
N LYS A 119 -54.77 1.44 -17.36
CA LYS A 119 -55.67 0.92 -16.30
C LYS A 119 -54.91 0.39 -15.08
N LYS A 120 -53.82 -0.36 -15.27
CA LYS A 120 -52.97 -0.88 -14.19
C LYS A 120 -52.27 0.23 -13.40
N ASN A 121 -51.94 1.34 -14.06
CA ASN A 121 -51.21 2.46 -13.48
C ASN A 121 -52.10 3.53 -12.85
N MET A 122 -53.38 3.66 -13.27
CA MET A 122 -54.35 4.62 -12.70
C MET A 122 -54.47 4.54 -11.17
N LYS A 123 -54.29 3.35 -10.57
CA LYS A 123 -54.28 3.19 -9.11
C LYS A 123 -53.15 3.97 -8.41
N TYR A 124 -52.00 4.17 -9.08
CA TYR A 124 -50.90 4.96 -8.56
C TYR A 124 -51.16 6.45 -8.74
N THR A 125 -51.73 6.85 -9.89
CA THR A 125 -52.18 8.23 -10.12
C THR A 125 -53.22 8.62 -9.06
N ARG A 126 -54.26 7.81 -8.84
CA ARG A 126 -55.29 8.10 -7.84
C ARG A 126 -54.77 8.07 -6.40
N TYR A 127 -53.74 7.26 -6.10
CA TYR A 127 -53.05 7.31 -4.81
C TYR A 127 -52.30 8.64 -4.62
N LEU A 128 -51.55 9.08 -5.64
CA LEU A 128 -50.81 10.35 -5.59
C LEU A 128 -51.73 11.57 -5.54
N GLU A 129 -52.86 11.54 -6.26
CA GLU A 129 -53.95 12.52 -6.13
C GLU A 129 -54.44 12.57 -4.67
N VAL A 130 -54.77 11.44 -4.05
CA VAL A 130 -55.23 11.43 -2.63
C VAL A 130 -54.15 11.93 -1.66
N VAL A 131 -52.86 11.68 -1.91
CA VAL A 131 -51.78 12.25 -1.08
C VAL A 131 -51.68 13.77 -1.27
N GLN A 132 -51.80 14.27 -2.50
CA GLN A 132 -51.83 15.70 -2.80
C GLN A 132 -53.09 16.39 -2.22
N GLU A 133 -54.26 15.74 -2.28
CA GLU A 133 -55.50 16.17 -1.59
C GLU A 133 -55.28 16.31 -0.06
N THR A 134 -54.35 15.55 0.54
CA THR A 134 -54.04 15.65 1.99
C THR A 134 -52.96 16.67 2.37
N VAL A 135 -52.10 17.11 1.44
CA VAL A 135 -51.02 18.08 1.71
C VAL A 135 -50.90 19.14 0.59
N PRO A 136 -51.97 19.89 0.27
CA PRO A 136 -52.01 20.80 -0.87
C PRO A 136 -51.17 22.07 -0.69
N GLU A 137 -50.78 22.43 0.53
CA GLU A 137 -49.96 23.62 0.82
C GLU A 137 -48.47 23.40 0.51
N ASP A 138 -47.92 22.21 0.81
CA ASP A 138 -46.51 21.88 0.53
C ASP A 138 -46.30 21.38 -0.92
N TYR A 139 -47.28 20.70 -1.51
CA TYR A 139 -47.18 20.07 -2.83
C TYR A 139 -48.44 20.34 -3.67
N PRO A 140 -48.56 21.53 -4.29
CA PRO A 140 -49.73 21.91 -5.09
C PRO A 140 -50.02 20.94 -6.25
N GLU A 141 -48.98 20.41 -6.90
CA GLU A 141 -49.13 19.38 -7.94
C GLU A 141 -48.54 18.02 -7.52
N VAL A 142 -49.09 16.94 -8.09
CA VAL A 142 -48.49 15.59 -8.00
C VAL A 142 -47.06 15.57 -8.54
N ALA A 143 -46.73 16.45 -9.50
CA ALA A 143 -45.39 16.65 -10.01
C ALA A 143 -44.40 17.08 -8.90
N ASP A 144 -44.81 17.97 -7.99
CA ASP A 144 -43.96 18.47 -6.90
C ASP A 144 -43.61 17.36 -5.91
N LEU A 145 -44.60 16.54 -5.56
CA LEU A 145 -44.42 15.36 -4.70
C LEU A 145 -43.47 14.34 -5.33
N VAL A 146 -43.58 14.11 -6.65
CA VAL A 146 -42.68 13.21 -7.40
C VAL A 146 -41.27 13.80 -7.50
N ASN A 147 -41.12 15.10 -7.75
CA ASN A 147 -39.83 15.79 -7.78
C ASN A 147 -39.14 15.74 -6.41
N ARG A 148 -39.88 16.05 -5.34
CA ARG A 148 -39.41 15.95 -3.95
C ARG A 148 -38.94 14.54 -3.61
N TYR A 149 -39.69 13.51 -4.02
CA TYR A 149 -39.27 12.12 -3.86
C TYR A 149 -37.96 11.81 -4.60
N HIS A 150 -37.77 12.31 -5.83
CA HIS A 150 -36.52 12.10 -6.57
C HIS A 150 -35.34 12.76 -5.86
N THR A 151 -35.43 14.05 -5.49
CA THR A 151 -34.37 14.73 -4.73
C THR A 151 -34.06 14.02 -3.41
N LEU A 152 -35.08 13.59 -2.66
CA LEU A 152 -34.88 12.87 -1.39
C LEU A 152 -34.27 11.46 -1.59
N LYS A 153 -34.61 10.77 -2.68
CA LYS A 153 -34.05 9.47 -3.04
C LYS A 153 -32.58 9.57 -3.47
N GLU A 154 -32.25 10.57 -4.28
CA GLU A 154 -30.87 10.83 -4.73
C GLU A 154 -29.99 11.26 -3.56
N THR A 155 -30.41 12.26 -2.79
CA THR A 155 -29.68 12.65 -1.57
C THR A 155 -29.56 11.51 -0.56
N ASN A 156 -30.57 10.64 -0.40
CA ASN A 156 -30.44 9.47 0.47
C ASN A 156 -29.44 8.42 -0.07
N ARG A 157 -29.38 8.20 -1.38
CA ARG A 157 -28.35 7.35 -2.03
C ARG A 157 -26.96 7.92 -1.75
N ASP A 158 -26.80 9.22 -1.96
CA ASP A 158 -25.50 9.89 -1.90
C ASP A 158 -25.01 10.00 -0.44
N LEU A 159 -25.91 10.26 0.52
CA LEU A 159 -25.61 10.15 1.96
C LEU A 159 -25.21 8.73 2.38
N ARG A 160 -25.89 7.69 1.87
CA ARG A 160 -25.52 6.29 2.15
C ARG A 160 -24.15 5.93 1.58
N GLN A 161 -23.84 6.39 0.37
CA GLN A 161 -22.52 6.19 -0.23
C GLN A 161 -21.42 6.89 0.58
N ASN A 162 -21.64 8.16 0.97
CA ASN A 162 -20.69 8.90 1.81
C ASN A 162 -20.54 8.28 3.21
N GLN A 163 -21.62 7.72 3.79
CA GLN A 163 -21.54 6.97 5.05
C GLN A 163 -20.59 5.77 4.93
N VAL A 164 -20.76 4.92 3.91
CA VAL A 164 -19.87 3.75 3.70
C VAL A 164 -18.42 4.19 3.50
N LEU A 165 -18.18 5.22 2.68
CA LEU A 165 -16.83 5.74 2.45
C LEU A 165 -16.19 6.27 3.75
N HIS A 166 -16.92 7.00 4.58
CA HIS A 166 -16.40 7.49 5.86
C HIS A 166 -16.28 6.39 6.93
N GLU A 167 -17.08 5.32 6.87
CA GLU A 167 -16.89 4.13 7.71
C GLU A 167 -15.61 3.38 7.33
N GLU A 168 -15.34 3.20 6.03
CA GLU A 168 -14.07 2.64 5.52
C GLU A 168 -12.85 3.51 5.90
N GLU A 169 -12.91 4.83 5.67
CA GLU A 169 -11.86 5.77 6.07
C GLU A 169 -11.58 5.76 7.57
N ASN A 170 -12.63 5.61 8.40
CA ASN A 170 -12.51 5.56 9.85
C ASN A 170 -11.88 4.24 10.29
N GLU A 171 -12.28 3.10 9.74
CA GLU A 171 -11.66 1.81 10.07
C GLU A 171 -10.18 1.76 9.67
N ILE A 172 -9.80 2.32 8.53
CA ILE A 172 -8.38 2.49 8.14
C ILE A 172 -7.64 3.28 9.23
N LYS A 173 -8.14 4.45 9.64
CA LYS A 173 -7.52 5.29 10.69
C LYS A 173 -7.47 4.59 12.05
N ARG A 174 -8.46 3.76 12.38
CA ARG A 174 -8.48 2.92 13.61
C ARG A 174 -7.41 1.83 13.56
N LEU A 175 -7.21 1.18 12.40
CA LEU A 175 -6.16 0.19 12.18
C LEU A 175 -4.75 0.82 12.23
N GLU A 176 -4.56 1.97 11.59
CA GLU A 176 -3.32 2.76 11.67
C GLU A 176 -2.99 3.14 13.12
N PHE A 177 -3.94 3.71 13.86
CA PHE A 177 -3.75 4.09 15.27
C PHE A 177 -3.49 2.88 16.18
N ALA A 178 -4.14 1.74 15.92
CA ALA A 178 -3.87 0.49 16.63
C ALA A 178 -2.49 -0.10 16.30
N SER A 179 -1.97 0.11 15.08
CA SER A 179 -0.61 -0.25 14.70
C SER A 179 0.41 0.64 15.43
N PHE A 180 0.23 1.96 15.37
CA PHE A 180 1.08 2.95 16.03
C PHE A 180 1.16 2.73 17.56
N GLN A 181 0.04 2.39 18.21
CA GLN A 181 0.06 2.03 19.63
C GLN A 181 0.88 0.76 19.93
N LYS A 182 0.79 -0.28 19.08
CA LYS A 182 1.58 -1.51 19.24
C LYS A 182 3.08 -1.25 19.04
N GLU A 183 3.42 -0.45 18.03
CA GLU A 183 4.79 -0.01 17.76
C GLU A 183 5.35 0.78 18.95
N ARG A 184 4.63 1.81 19.42
CA ARG A 184 5.07 2.63 20.56
C ARG A 184 5.15 1.84 21.87
N ALA A 185 4.26 0.87 22.09
CA ALA A 185 4.36 -0.05 23.23
C ALA A 185 5.62 -0.95 23.14
N ASN A 186 5.95 -1.43 21.93
CA ASN A 186 7.18 -2.20 21.69
C ASN A 186 8.43 -1.33 21.88
N GLU A 187 8.44 -0.08 21.43
CA GLU A 187 9.51 0.88 21.74
C GLU A 187 9.70 1.07 23.25
N ILE A 188 8.62 1.26 24.01
CA ILE A 188 8.66 1.39 25.48
C ILE A 188 9.24 0.12 26.13
N LEU A 189 8.87 -1.08 25.66
CA LEU A 189 9.47 -2.33 26.13
C LEU A 189 10.98 -2.41 25.80
N ASN A 190 11.39 -1.96 24.61
CA ASN A 190 12.80 -1.92 24.23
C ASN A 190 13.61 -0.90 25.06
N PHE A 191 13.04 0.28 25.35
CA PHE A 191 13.66 1.25 26.26
C PHE A 191 13.74 0.71 27.70
N ASN A 192 12.70 0.05 28.21
CA ASN A 192 12.72 -0.58 29.53
C ASN A 192 13.77 -1.70 29.62
N ASN A 193 13.87 -2.55 28.59
CA ASN A 193 14.93 -3.55 28.48
C ASN A 193 16.34 -2.91 28.44
N LYS A 194 16.48 -1.77 27.75
CA LYS A 194 17.75 -1.03 27.69
C LYS A 194 18.09 -0.40 29.05
N ILE A 195 17.13 0.20 29.74
CA ILE A 195 17.28 0.72 31.11
C ILE A 195 17.73 -0.40 32.05
N ALA A 196 17.05 -1.55 32.06
CA ALA A 196 17.43 -2.70 32.87
C ALA A 196 18.84 -3.25 32.53
N SER A 197 19.28 -3.15 31.27
CA SER A 197 20.67 -3.50 30.90
C SER A 197 21.70 -2.51 31.46
N LEU A 198 21.38 -1.22 31.46
CA LEU A 198 22.25 -0.16 31.97
C LEU A 198 22.29 -0.11 33.50
N GLN A 199 21.19 -0.46 34.17
CA GLN A 199 21.13 -0.61 35.63
C GLN A 199 22.04 -1.75 36.10
N ARG A 200 21.98 -2.94 35.47
CA ARG A 200 22.92 -4.03 35.81
C ARG A 200 24.37 -3.68 35.57
N GLU A 201 24.67 -2.97 34.47
CA GLU A 201 26.02 -2.49 34.20
C GLU A 201 26.47 -1.53 35.32
N LEU A 202 25.66 -0.52 35.65
CA LEU A 202 25.90 0.41 36.77
C LEU A 202 26.15 -0.34 38.08
N GLU A 203 25.26 -1.26 38.47
CA GLU A 203 25.40 -2.10 39.68
C GLU A 203 26.73 -2.87 39.69
N THR A 204 27.18 -3.42 38.55
CA THR A 204 28.48 -4.11 38.47
C THR A 204 29.68 -3.18 38.50
N GLN A 205 29.56 -1.93 38.01
CA GLN A 205 30.63 -0.93 38.11
C GLN A 205 30.70 -0.37 39.53
N GLU A 206 29.57 -0.10 40.18
CA GLU A 206 29.49 0.30 41.60
C GLU A 206 30.07 -0.78 42.52
N LEU A 207 29.74 -2.06 42.30
CA LEU A 207 30.31 -3.18 43.06
C LEU A 207 31.84 -3.27 42.88
N GLN A 208 32.34 -3.01 41.66
CA GLN A 208 33.79 -2.93 41.40
C GLN A 208 34.43 -1.73 42.11
N THR A 209 33.79 -0.55 42.09
CA THR A 209 34.26 0.64 42.80
C THR A 209 34.31 0.41 44.31
N ILE A 210 33.28 -0.18 44.92
CA ILE A 210 33.24 -0.52 46.34
C ILE A 210 34.35 -1.53 46.70
N ARG A 211 34.60 -2.53 45.84
CA ARG A 211 35.69 -3.49 46.02
C ARG A 211 37.07 -2.81 45.98
N LEU A 212 37.32 -1.96 44.98
CA LEU A 212 38.57 -1.22 44.84
C LEU A 212 38.76 -0.22 45.98
N GLN A 213 37.69 0.41 46.47
CA GLN A 213 37.73 1.26 47.66
C GLN A 213 38.11 0.46 48.91
N HIS A 214 37.52 -0.71 49.14
CA HIS A 214 37.88 -1.58 50.27
C HIS A 214 39.34 -2.05 50.18
N GLU A 215 39.83 -2.35 48.98
CA GLU A 215 41.23 -2.72 48.74
C GLU A 215 42.19 -1.54 49.02
N ALA A 216 41.82 -0.33 48.59
CA ALA A 216 42.54 0.90 48.89
C ALA A 216 42.52 1.24 50.40
N ASP A 217 41.38 1.09 51.09
CA ASP A 217 41.25 1.29 52.54
C ASP A 217 42.06 0.26 53.33
N ALA A 218 42.12 -1.00 52.87
CA ALA A 218 42.97 -2.02 53.49
C ALA A 218 44.46 -1.70 53.32
N SER A 219 44.87 -1.26 52.13
CA SER A 219 46.24 -0.80 51.84
C SER A 219 46.61 0.45 52.65
N LEU A 220 45.70 1.42 52.76
CA LEU A 220 45.85 2.62 53.57
C LEU A 220 46.00 2.26 55.05
N ARG A 221 45.12 1.44 55.62
CA ARG A 221 45.21 0.97 57.02
C ARG A 221 46.53 0.27 57.31
N MET A 222 46.98 -0.62 56.42
CA MET A 222 48.28 -1.29 56.54
C MET A 222 49.44 -0.30 56.46
N THR A 223 49.33 0.74 55.63
CA THR A 223 50.32 1.81 55.52
C THR A 223 50.34 2.66 56.79
N THR A 224 49.19 3.13 57.28
CA THR A 224 49.08 3.88 58.55
C THR A 224 49.60 3.08 59.75
N GLN A 225 49.39 1.75 59.80
CA GLN A 225 49.99 0.90 60.84
C GLN A 225 51.51 0.86 60.77
N LYS A 226 52.10 0.78 59.57
CA LYS A 226 53.56 0.86 59.38
C LYS A 226 54.11 2.24 59.77
N THR A 227 53.43 3.32 59.37
CA THR A 227 53.80 4.69 59.75
C THR A 227 53.70 4.92 61.26
N LEU A 228 52.68 4.37 61.92
CA LEU A 228 52.52 4.43 63.37
C LEU A 228 53.64 3.65 64.09
N ALA A 229 53.97 2.45 63.64
CA ALA A 229 55.06 1.66 64.20
C ALA A 229 56.42 2.37 64.02
N LEU A 230 56.66 2.98 62.86
CA LEU A 230 57.84 3.81 62.62
C LEU A 230 57.87 5.04 63.54
N GLY A 231 56.74 5.74 63.71
CA GLY A 231 56.62 6.85 64.65
C GLY A 231 56.89 6.45 66.10
N GLN A 232 56.43 5.27 66.52
CA GLN A 232 56.73 4.71 67.84
C GLN A 232 58.22 4.38 68.00
N ILE A 233 58.88 3.84 66.97
CA ILE A 233 60.33 3.60 66.96
C ILE A 233 61.10 4.92 67.06
N VAL A 234 60.74 5.94 66.27
CA VAL A 234 61.36 7.28 66.32
C VAL A 234 61.16 7.93 67.70
N MET A 235 59.98 7.82 68.31
CA MET A 235 59.74 8.29 69.68
C MET A 235 60.54 7.50 70.72
N ALA A 236 60.69 6.18 70.57
CA ALA A 236 61.51 5.36 71.46
C ALA A 236 63.00 5.73 71.39
N ILE A 237 63.51 5.98 70.19
CA ILE A 237 64.87 6.48 69.94
C ILE A 237 65.05 7.86 70.55
N GLY A 238 64.14 8.81 70.32
CA GLY A 238 64.18 10.15 70.90
C GLY A 238 64.15 10.13 72.44
N ASN A 239 63.31 9.29 73.04
CA ASN A 239 63.28 9.06 74.49
C ASN A 239 64.60 8.45 75.01
N LEU A 240 65.24 7.57 74.25
CA LEU A 240 66.51 6.95 74.62
C LEU A 240 67.67 7.95 74.53
N LEU A 241 67.75 8.73 73.44
CA LEU A 241 68.68 9.86 73.28
C LEU A 241 68.49 10.89 74.40
N GLN A 242 67.24 11.23 74.74
CA GLN A 242 66.96 12.14 75.85
C GLN A 242 67.47 11.56 77.17
N ARG A 243 67.27 10.27 77.47
CA ARG A 243 67.81 9.64 78.69
C ARG A 243 69.34 9.56 78.73
N CYS A 244 70.02 9.44 77.58
CA CYS A 244 71.48 9.52 77.50
C CYS A 244 72.00 10.95 77.71
N THR A 245 71.27 11.97 77.24
CA THR A 245 71.70 13.38 77.27
C THR A 245 71.21 14.18 78.48
N SER A 246 70.13 13.76 79.16
CA SER A 246 69.51 14.49 80.28
C SER A 246 70.01 14.07 81.67
N GLY A 247 71.16 13.39 81.76
CA GLY A 247 71.81 12.98 83.00
C GLY A 247 73.16 13.66 83.23
N ILE A 248 73.77 13.43 84.40
CA ILE A 248 75.05 14.06 84.84
C ILE A 248 76.28 13.60 84.00
N HIS A 249 76.10 12.76 82.97
CA HIS A 249 77.14 12.44 81.97
C HIS A 249 76.85 13.02 80.57
N GLY A 250 75.66 13.59 80.33
CA GLY A 250 75.27 14.16 79.02
C GLY A 250 75.94 15.49 78.66
N GLN A 251 76.69 16.11 79.59
CA GLN A 251 77.39 17.39 79.34
C GLN A 251 78.69 17.25 78.54
N ILE A 252 79.21 16.05 78.32
CA ILE A 252 80.48 15.80 77.63
C ILE A 252 80.33 15.77 76.09
N LEU A 253 79.13 15.45 75.58
CA LEU A 253 78.86 15.36 74.13
C LEU A 253 78.46 16.69 73.46
N LYS A 254 78.46 17.82 74.18
CA LYS A 254 78.02 19.15 73.66
C LYS A 254 79.07 19.90 72.81
N HIS A 255 79.85 19.19 72.01
CA HIS A 255 80.92 19.77 71.18
C HIS A 255 80.91 19.33 69.71
N MET A 256 79.73 19.19 69.09
CA MET A 256 79.62 19.22 67.62
C MET A 256 78.30 19.82 67.10
N GLU A 257 77.89 20.99 67.61
CA GLU A 257 76.82 21.77 66.97
C GLU A 257 77.02 23.27 67.21
N GLY A 258 77.06 24.06 66.12
CA GLY A 258 77.27 25.50 66.17
C GLY A 258 77.29 26.15 64.78
N SER A 259 76.43 27.14 64.58
CA SER A 259 76.15 27.84 63.31
C SER A 259 75.50 26.96 62.21
N ASN A 260 74.38 27.33 61.59
CA ASN A 260 73.82 28.67 61.37
C ASN A 260 72.32 28.76 61.71
N ASN A 261 71.87 29.94 62.15
CA ASN A 261 70.45 30.26 62.32
C ASN A 261 70.17 31.71 61.85
N ALA A 262 69.79 31.85 60.58
CA ALA A 262 69.37 33.10 59.93
C ALA A 262 68.64 32.74 58.61
N ALA A 263 67.59 33.42 58.15
CA ALA A 263 66.89 34.58 58.71
C ALA A 263 65.37 34.49 58.51
N VAL A 264 64.62 35.22 59.34
CA VAL A 264 63.17 35.48 59.20
C VAL A 264 62.96 36.81 58.45
N THR A 265 61.71 37.06 58.01
CA THR A 265 61.12 38.26 57.35
C THR A 265 61.03 38.17 55.81
N ALA A 266 60.01 38.73 55.15
CA ALA A 266 59.04 39.76 55.56
C ALA A 266 57.64 39.59 54.92
N SER A 267 56.66 40.41 55.36
CA SER A 267 55.46 40.95 54.65
C SER A 267 54.61 40.04 53.73
N GLY A 268 53.26 40.08 53.72
CA GLY A 268 52.33 41.04 54.34
C GLY A 268 51.53 41.80 53.27
N GLU A 269 50.25 41.45 53.12
CA GLU A 269 49.11 42.22 52.54
C GLU A 269 49.32 42.91 51.17
N SER A 270 48.50 42.66 50.15
CA SER A 270 47.08 43.09 50.12
C SER A 270 46.43 42.85 48.72
N SER A 271 45.15 43.22 48.59
CA SER A 271 44.29 43.20 47.39
C SER A 271 43.75 41.84 46.89
N SER A 272 42.56 41.75 46.26
CA SER A 272 41.18 42.11 46.69
C SER A 272 40.24 42.03 45.46
N ALA A 273 39.16 41.22 45.52
CA ALA A 273 38.04 41.17 44.56
C ALA A 273 38.38 40.77 43.10
N ALA A 274 37.52 40.15 42.27
CA ALA A 274 36.27 39.37 42.42
C ALA A 274 36.03 38.63 41.05
N SER A 275 34.94 37.95 40.69
CA SER A 275 33.61 37.76 41.27
C SER A 275 32.89 36.53 40.67
N GLY A 276 32.02 35.88 41.44
CA GLY A 276 31.09 34.82 40.98
C GLY A 276 31.71 33.42 40.79
N SER A 277 30.95 32.32 40.86
CA SER A 277 29.51 32.17 41.18
C SER A 277 29.21 30.76 41.71
N ASP A 278 28.22 30.62 42.60
CA ASP A 278 27.83 29.34 43.22
C ASP A 278 27.35 28.26 42.24
N ALA A 279 27.81 27.03 42.46
CA ALA A 279 27.05 25.80 42.19
C ALA A 279 27.60 24.67 43.09
N ALA A 280 26.79 24.17 44.02
CA ALA A 280 27.26 23.26 45.06
C ALA A 280 27.49 21.83 44.55
N LEU A 281 28.71 21.30 44.78
CA LEU A 281 28.97 19.87 44.88
C LEU A 281 29.72 19.62 46.20
N LEU A 282 29.24 18.62 46.97
CA LEU A 282 29.79 18.27 48.28
C LEU A 282 31.12 17.54 48.16
N SER A 283 32.19 18.31 47.97
CA SER A 283 33.56 17.81 48.04
C SER A 283 33.93 17.50 49.49
N SER A 284 33.59 16.30 49.97
CA SER A 284 34.25 15.66 51.10
C SER A 284 35.65 15.17 50.71
N SER A 285 36.44 16.07 50.12
CA SER A 285 37.88 15.93 49.93
C SER A 285 38.54 15.98 51.31
N ASN A 286 38.51 14.84 52.00
CA ASN A 286 39.12 14.68 53.31
C ASN A 286 40.64 14.82 53.16
N VAL A 287 41.16 16.02 53.44
CA VAL A 287 42.60 16.31 53.46
C VAL A 287 43.21 15.71 54.72
N ASN A 288 43.23 14.37 54.77
CA ASN A 288 44.17 13.65 55.60
C ASN A 288 45.57 14.10 55.19
N SER A 289 46.32 14.62 56.17
CA SER A 289 47.72 14.96 56.00
C SER A 289 48.52 13.67 55.73
N ASN A 290 48.69 13.34 54.44
CA ASN A 290 49.67 12.36 54.01
C ASN A 290 51.05 12.88 54.41
N ILE A 291 51.57 12.36 55.54
CA ILE A 291 52.98 12.45 55.90
C ILE A 291 53.74 11.95 54.67
N SER A 292 54.52 12.80 54.03
CA SER A 292 55.09 12.46 52.73
C SER A 292 56.13 11.37 52.89
N GLU A 293 56.36 10.59 51.84
CA GLU A 293 57.42 9.57 51.85
C GLU A 293 58.80 10.21 52.14
N ALA A 294 59.01 11.47 51.73
CA ALA A 294 60.17 12.27 52.09
C ALA A 294 60.24 12.58 53.60
N ASP A 295 59.13 12.94 54.26
CA ASP A 295 59.09 13.16 55.72
C ASP A 295 59.42 11.86 56.47
N VAL A 296 58.87 10.72 56.03
CA VAL A 296 59.16 9.40 56.62
C VAL A 296 60.64 9.05 56.50
N ILE A 297 61.24 9.28 55.33
CA ILE A 297 62.67 9.06 55.08
C ILE A 297 63.52 10.02 55.92
N GLN A 298 63.16 11.30 56.02
CA GLN A 298 63.89 12.31 56.79
C GLN A 298 63.84 12.01 58.30
N HIS A 299 62.69 11.59 58.82
CA HIS A 299 62.57 11.11 60.19
C HIS A 299 63.38 9.82 60.43
N GLY A 300 63.42 8.89 59.47
CA GLY A 300 64.25 7.69 59.53
C GLY A 300 65.75 8.01 59.58
N LEU A 301 66.24 8.88 58.70
CA LEU A 301 67.63 9.33 58.68
C LEU A 301 68.03 10.03 59.98
N LYS A 302 67.18 10.92 60.51
CA LYS A 302 67.43 11.55 61.81
C LYS A 302 67.46 10.54 62.96
N ALA A 303 66.55 9.56 62.97
CA ALA A 303 66.54 8.51 63.97
C ALA A 303 67.79 7.62 63.91
N MET A 304 68.43 7.46 62.74
CA MET A 304 69.74 6.81 62.63
C MET A 304 70.86 7.65 63.26
N THR A 305 70.93 8.96 63.01
CA THR A 305 71.93 9.83 63.66
C THR A 305 71.71 9.93 65.18
N ASP A 306 70.46 9.95 65.63
CA ASP A 306 70.10 9.93 67.05
C ASP A 306 70.56 8.60 67.71
N LEU A 307 70.48 7.47 67.00
CA LEU A 307 71.01 6.18 67.44
C LEU A 307 72.54 6.13 67.48
N GLU A 308 73.25 6.77 66.54
CA GLU A 308 74.71 6.86 66.55
C GLU A 308 75.22 7.63 67.80
N VAL A 309 74.55 8.71 68.18
CA VAL A 309 74.86 9.47 69.41
C VAL A 309 74.57 8.63 70.68
N VAL A 310 73.49 7.84 70.70
CA VAL A 310 73.23 6.87 71.78
C VAL A 310 74.31 5.79 71.84
N ALA A 311 74.76 5.27 70.69
CA ALA A 311 75.82 4.26 70.62
C ALA A 311 77.16 4.82 71.13
N ALA A 312 77.54 6.04 70.74
CA ALA A 312 78.72 6.73 71.26
C ALA A 312 78.64 6.89 72.78
N TYR A 313 77.51 7.38 73.31
CA TYR A 313 77.27 7.47 74.76
C TYR A 313 77.39 6.10 75.47
N MET A 314 76.90 5.02 74.86
CA MET A 314 77.04 3.68 75.42
C MET A 314 78.49 3.17 75.44
N VAL A 315 79.29 3.50 74.43
CA VAL A 315 80.74 3.19 74.40
C VAL A 315 81.47 3.98 75.50
N ASP A 316 81.23 5.30 75.60
CA ASP A 316 81.82 6.15 76.63
C ASP A 316 81.41 5.70 78.04
N PHE A 317 80.13 5.39 78.26
CA PHE A 317 79.65 4.90 79.55
C PHE A 317 80.29 3.55 79.92
N THR A 318 80.51 2.68 78.93
CA THR A 318 81.24 1.40 79.12
C THR A 318 82.71 1.65 79.46
N ALA A 319 83.36 2.61 78.80
CA ALA A 319 84.74 3.01 79.11
C ALA A 319 84.86 3.64 80.52
N ILE A 320 83.89 4.45 80.95
CA ILE A 320 83.82 5.04 82.30
C ILE A 320 83.63 3.93 83.36
N VAL A 321 82.75 2.96 83.10
CA VAL A 321 82.56 1.79 83.99
C VAL A 321 83.84 0.96 84.08
N GLN A 322 84.50 0.68 82.95
CA GLN A 322 85.77 -0.06 82.92
C GLN A 322 86.88 0.70 83.65
N GLY A 323 87.00 2.02 83.45
CA GLY A 323 87.93 2.88 84.17
C GLY A 323 87.67 2.90 85.69
N ARG A 324 86.41 2.82 86.13
CA ARG A 324 86.06 2.60 87.55
C ARG A 324 86.47 1.22 88.07
N ILE A 325 86.31 0.17 87.28
CA ILE A 325 86.73 -1.19 87.64
C ILE A 325 88.25 -1.26 87.81
N ASP A 326 89.00 -0.64 86.89
CA ASP A 326 90.47 -0.69 86.92
C ASP A 326 91.09 0.28 87.93
N THR A 327 90.45 1.43 88.22
CA THR A 327 90.84 2.25 89.39
C THR A 327 90.52 1.58 90.73
N GLN A 328 89.42 0.84 90.86
CA GLN A 328 89.18 -0.01 92.05
C GLN A 328 90.22 -1.14 92.17
N ARG A 329 90.65 -1.75 91.07
CA ARG A 329 91.75 -2.74 91.06
C ARG A 329 93.09 -2.11 91.45
N ALA A 330 93.36 -0.88 91.05
CA ALA A 330 94.55 -0.13 91.46
C ALA A 330 94.52 0.22 92.96
N GLN A 331 93.40 0.74 93.47
CA GLN A 331 93.24 1.05 94.89
C GLN A 331 93.32 -0.19 95.79
N LYS A 332 92.80 -1.34 95.34
CA LYS A 332 92.98 -2.64 96.04
C LYS A 332 94.43 -3.16 96.06
N ARG A 333 95.34 -2.61 95.25
CA ARG A 333 96.78 -2.96 95.30
C ARG A 333 97.58 -2.11 96.31
N SER A 334 97.10 -0.93 96.70
CA SER A 334 97.80 -0.06 97.66
C SER A 334 97.31 -0.16 99.10
N SER A 335 96.15 -0.80 99.36
CA SER A 335 95.48 -0.76 100.67
C SER A 335 95.63 -2.02 101.55
N ASN A 336 96.27 -3.09 101.07
CA ASN A 336 96.21 -4.41 101.72
C ASN A 336 97.48 -4.80 102.54
N GLN A 337 98.11 -3.83 103.20
CA GLN A 337 99.04 -4.08 104.32
C GLN A 337 98.34 -3.91 105.69
N SER A 338 97.26 -4.66 105.92
CA SER A 338 96.69 -4.91 107.26
C SER A 338 95.64 -6.03 107.25
N VAL A 339 95.41 -6.63 108.42
CA VAL A 339 94.66 -7.88 108.75
C VAL A 339 93.93 -7.61 110.11
N PRO A 340 92.81 -8.25 110.57
CA PRO A 340 91.94 -9.35 110.06
C PRO A 340 90.48 -8.84 109.75
N VAL A 341 89.36 -9.57 109.50
CA VAL A 341 88.87 -10.98 109.66
C VAL A 341 88.40 -11.32 111.11
N PRO A 342 87.36 -12.16 111.41
CA PRO A 342 86.12 -12.61 110.71
C PRO A 342 84.79 -12.44 111.52
N SER A 343 83.62 -12.78 110.92
CA SER A 343 82.45 -13.54 111.50
C SER A 343 81.23 -13.38 110.58
N GLN A 344 80.40 -14.36 110.16
CA GLN A 344 79.78 -15.59 110.71
C GLN A 344 78.48 -15.41 111.54
N GLY A 345 77.45 -16.19 111.16
CA GLY A 345 76.05 -16.19 111.64
C GLY A 345 75.08 -16.00 110.45
N HIS A 346 74.42 -17.05 109.91
CA HIS A 346 73.22 -17.76 110.41
C HIS A 346 71.91 -16.93 110.32
N SER A 347 70.75 -17.47 109.91
CA SER A 347 70.38 -18.73 109.23
C SER A 347 68.90 -18.62 108.74
N VAL A 348 68.14 -19.74 108.62
CA VAL A 348 66.68 -19.81 108.27
C VAL A 348 66.38 -19.51 106.78
N ALA A 349 66.01 -20.44 105.88
CA ALA A 349 64.98 -21.51 105.87
C ALA A 349 63.52 -20.98 105.77
N ALA A 350 62.54 -21.54 105.07
CA ALA A 350 62.40 -22.57 104.04
C ALA A 350 60.91 -22.43 103.52
N PRO A 351 60.11 -23.46 103.10
CA PRO A 351 59.58 -23.45 101.74
C PRO A 351 58.07 -23.81 101.61
N SER A 352 57.65 -24.29 100.42
CA SER A 352 56.33 -24.85 100.03
C SER A 352 55.19 -23.83 99.90
N GLY A 353 54.15 -24.02 99.08
CA GLY A 353 53.81 -25.04 98.06
C GLY A 353 52.70 -24.44 97.16
N ASN A 354 51.98 -25.13 96.27
CA ASN A 354 52.00 -26.49 95.71
C ASN A 354 51.21 -26.42 94.36
N PRO A 355 51.36 -27.35 93.38
CA PRO A 355 50.62 -27.29 92.11
C PRO A 355 49.34 -28.15 92.11
N ALA A 356 48.47 -27.97 91.09
CA ALA A 356 47.69 -28.99 90.35
C ALA A 356 46.33 -28.50 89.81
N GLU A 357 45.75 -29.34 88.94
CA GLU A 357 44.36 -29.35 88.40
C GLU A 357 44.03 -28.31 87.30
N SER A 358 43.70 -28.62 86.04
CA SER A 358 43.14 -29.77 85.27
C SER A 358 41.67 -29.57 84.83
N SER A 359 41.25 -30.29 83.78
CA SER A 359 39.88 -30.33 83.22
C SER A 359 39.38 -29.09 82.44
N ASN A 360 38.50 -29.19 81.41
CA ASN A 360 38.28 -30.27 80.43
C ASN A 360 37.47 -29.75 79.20
N ASN A 361 37.62 -30.42 78.05
CA ASN A 361 36.70 -30.62 76.90
C ASN A 361 35.64 -29.57 76.43
N ASN A 362 35.53 -29.52 75.09
CA ASN A 362 34.32 -29.28 74.26
C ASN A 362 33.55 -27.96 74.37
N LYS A 363 33.62 -27.15 73.30
CA LYS A 363 32.71 -27.39 72.14
C LYS A 363 33.27 -26.84 70.84
#